data_AF-A0A942V5L1-F1
#
_entry.id   AF-A0A942V5L1-F1
#
_cell.length_a   1.000
_cell.length_b   1.000
_cell.length_c   1.000
_cell.angle_alpha   90.00
_cell.angle_beta   90.00
_cell.angle_gamma   90.00
#
_symmetry.space_group_name_H-M   'P 1'
#
loop_
_entity.id
_entity.type
_entity.pdbx_description
1 polymer ?
#
loop_
_entity_poly.entity_id
_entity_poly.type
_entity_poly.pdbx_seq_one_letter_code
_entity_poly.pdbx_strand_id
1 'polypeptide(L)'
;MPEPLSGSRDTFSLAATWWLPDWQGGQGTRGSDDDGGGGVEGECETYGFVTECPPPKTSGGLTYPLSGLTCHKSCSCSEEFKYNSSNCSGNYKLSGSSCDGKYNACVCKDEFRYDSSNCNGENKLGGEICNGKYNSCTLRPECTVSSKDCTYGCAEYNSCDRCISCNGNPDCDVSDKSCTYGCASYNSCSKCTSCKDNPDCSATAVSCDYGCASTNSCGICTSCSGNPDCDVADKSCDYGCAATNSCGKCTSCKSCTPSANETGCTYGTESCSDGCGGTRLCCKGHTHSYSCPSGYSTSNAGMISPVTADKVCSCGATSGTCYKEGHSHSYSCPSGYNSSNSWGSSAQTASKTCSCGAVSGTCYKAPAHTHSYSCPSGYQESSCPSSQKNIGTTSKVCSCGERSGTCYKCRAWTCQDGGYSSTVDASSNYLTCNRENFHGLTCYKCYKNCSPCNIYTGRCYDTCCSLYPNPFDGKVDGLTCSR
;
A
#
# COMPACT_ATOMS: atom_id res chain seq x y z
N MET A 1 3.81 71.36 104.77
CA MET A 1 4.35 72.53 105.50
C MET A 1 4.07 72.31 106.98
N PRO A 2 5.01 72.57 107.91
CA PRO A 2 6.26 73.30 107.74
C PRO A 2 7.49 72.44 107.40
N GLU A 3 8.52 73.10 106.87
CA GLU A 3 9.93 72.71 106.94
C GLU A 3 10.59 73.49 108.10
N PRO A 4 11.81 73.12 108.54
CA PRO A 4 12.77 74.06 109.09
C PRO A 4 13.90 74.37 108.09
N LEU A 5 14.27 75.65 107.98
CA LEU A 5 15.30 76.18 107.07
C LEU A 5 16.67 76.33 107.72
N SER A 6 17.72 76.32 106.88
CA SER A 6 19.09 76.81 107.14
C SER A 6 19.95 76.05 108.16
N GLY A 7 21.29 76.08 108.08
CA GLY A 7 22.12 76.58 106.98
C GLY A 7 23.54 77.01 107.41
N SER A 8 24.55 76.35 106.83
CA SER A 8 25.97 76.77 106.73
C SER A 8 26.67 77.36 107.96
N ARG A 9 27.64 76.61 108.51
CA ARG A 9 28.99 77.13 108.81
C ARG A 9 29.98 76.02 109.16
N ASP A 10 31.13 76.03 108.49
CA ASP A 10 32.30 75.24 108.85
C ASP A 10 33.01 75.81 110.10
N THR A 11 33.58 74.94 110.92
CA THR A 11 34.82 75.24 111.66
C THR A 11 35.52 73.94 112.07
N PHE A 12 36.85 73.94 111.99
CA PHE A 12 37.69 72.75 112.17
C PHE A 12 38.04 72.49 113.65
N SER A 13 38.34 71.22 113.98
CA SER A 13 39.41 70.91 114.93
C SER A 13 40.08 69.55 114.60
N LEU A 14 41.32 69.38 115.04
CA LEU A 14 42.18 68.20 114.78
C LEU A 14 41.72 67.01 115.66
N ALA A 15 41.65 65.75 115.21
CA ALA A 15 42.58 64.90 114.45
C ALA A 15 43.63 64.18 115.32
N ALA A 16 43.67 62.85 115.20
CA ALA A 16 44.74 61.97 115.65
C ALA A 16 44.78 60.72 114.73
N THR A 17 45.97 60.32 114.29
CA THR A 17 46.17 59.23 113.32
C THR A 17 47.33 58.35 113.79
N TRP A 18 47.23 57.02 113.64
CA TRP A 18 48.29 56.08 114.01
C TRP A 18 48.49 54.99 112.95
N TRP A 19 49.78 54.74 112.65
CA TRP A 19 50.33 53.76 111.69
C TRP A 19 51.68 53.29 112.31
N LEU A 20 52.24 52.10 112.07
CA LEU A 20 51.78 50.94 111.27
C LEU A 20 52.03 49.65 112.12
N PRO A 21 52.81 48.56 111.83
CA PRO A 21 53.51 48.07 110.62
C PRO A 21 52.96 46.74 110.06
N ASP A 22 53.25 46.49 108.78
CA ASP A 22 52.75 45.35 108.01
C ASP A 22 53.57 44.08 108.22
N TRP A 23 52.91 42.96 108.54
CA TRP A 23 53.41 41.60 108.22
C TRP A 23 52.27 40.59 108.20
N GLN A 24 52.30 39.67 107.21
CA GLN A 24 51.46 38.46 107.04
C GLN A 24 49.93 38.63 107.23
N GLY A 25 49.09 38.50 106.20
CA GLY A 25 49.33 37.83 104.92
C GLY A 25 49.24 36.30 105.01
N GLY A 26 48.16 35.79 105.63
CA GLY A 26 47.71 34.40 105.45
C GLY A 26 48.12 33.40 106.53
N GLN A 27 47.49 33.47 107.71
CA GLN A 27 47.33 32.29 108.59
C GLN A 27 45.88 32.18 109.07
N GLY A 28 45.26 31.04 108.77
CA GLY A 28 43.92 30.64 109.21
C GLY A 28 43.81 29.14 109.05
N THR A 29 43.97 28.39 110.15
CA THR A 29 44.36 26.97 110.10
C THR A 29 43.24 26.03 110.54
N ARG A 30 43.28 24.79 110.02
CA ARG A 30 42.66 23.57 110.57
C ARG A 30 41.13 23.48 110.51
N GLY A 31 40.68 22.80 109.45
CA GLY A 31 39.79 21.63 109.50
C GLY A 31 38.63 21.61 110.50
N SER A 32 37.43 21.65 109.94
CA SER A 32 36.33 20.79 110.37
C SER A 32 36.14 19.70 109.31
N ASP A 33 36.05 18.43 109.74
CA ASP A 33 35.41 17.38 108.96
C ASP A 33 33.89 17.56 109.10
N ASP A 34 33.37 18.62 108.47
CA ASP A 34 31.92 18.81 108.37
C ASP A 34 31.40 17.85 107.29
N ASP A 35 30.97 16.65 107.74
CA ASP A 35 30.02 15.79 107.02
C ASP A 35 28.69 16.56 106.88
N GLY A 36 28.68 17.53 105.96
CA GLY A 36 27.55 18.40 105.65
C GLY A 36 26.39 17.55 105.16
N GLY A 37 25.44 17.31 106.07
CA GLY A 37 24.45 16.24 106.00
C GLY A 37 23.96 15.93 104.60
N GLY A 38 24.20 14.68 104.17
CA GLY A 38 24.10 14.24 102.79
C GLY A 38 22.87 14.78 102.06
N GLY A 39 23.12 15.64 101.06
CA GLY A 39 22.17 15.86 100.00
C GLY A 39 21.96 14.54 99.29
N VAL A 40 20.83 13.88 99.58
CA VAL A 40 20.28 12.89 98.66
C VAL A 40 20.18 13.58 97.30
N GLU A 41 20.77 12.99 96.27
CA GLU A 41 20.56 13.44 94.90
C GLU A 41 19.08 13.22 94.59
N GLY A 42 18.29 14.27 94.78
CA GLY A 42 16.84 14.18 94.81
C GLY A 42 16.32 13.87 93.41
N GLU A 43 16.13 12.60 93.08
CA GLU A 43 15.48 12.20 91.83
C GLU A 43 14.16 12.97 91.69
N CYS A 44 13.85 13.49 90.50
CA CYS A 44 12.69 14.35 90.25
C CYS A 44 11.37 13.72 90.74
N GLU A 45 11.33 12.39 90.68
CA GLU A 45 10.31 11.47 91.12
C GLU A 45 9.99 11.64 92.63
N THR A 46 10.99 11.99 93.45
CA THR A 46 10.85 12.34 94.89
C THR A 46 9.94 13.55 95.11
N TYR A 47 9.88 14.46 94.13
CA TYR A 47 9.09 15.68 94.15
C TYR A 47 7.80 15.57 93.33
N GLY A 48 7.45 14.38 92.83
CA GLY A 48 6.31 14.16 91.95
C GLY A 48 6.49 14.69 90.53
N PHE A 49 7.73 15.00 90.15
CA PHE A 49 8.12 15.38 88.80
C PHE A 49 8.82 14.20 88.11
N VAL A 50 9.28 14.39 86.87
CA VAL A 50 10.01 13.34 86.13
C VAL A 50 11.27 13.86 85.48
N THR A 51 12.32 13.04 85.48
CA THR A 51 13.68 13.44 85.08
C THR A 51 13.83 13.66 83.57
N GLU A 52 13.16 12.86 82.73
CA GLU A 52 13.14 13.02 81.26
C GLU A 52 11.74 12.74 80.69
N CYS A 53 11.36 13.43 79.60
CA CYS A 53 10.20 13.05 78.77
C CYS A 53 10.67 12.28 77.51
N PRO A 54 10.59 10.93 77.50
CA PRO A 54 10.96 10.17 76.31
C PRO A 54 10.01 10.49 75.13
N PRO A 55 10.54 10.79 73.93
CA PRO A 55 9.73 11.03 72.75
C PRO A 55 8.80 9.84 72.45
N PRO A 56 7.54 10.07 72.03
CA PRO A 56 6.97 11.36 71.60
C PRO A 56 6.23 12.15 72.70
N LYS A 57 6.51 11.92 73.99
CA LYS A 57 5.88 12.71 75.07
C LYS A 57 6.45 14.12 75.14
N THR A 58 5.56 15.10 75.25
CA THR A 58 5.89 16.51 75.47
C THR A 58 5.87 16.86 76.96
N SER A 59 6.76 17.74 77.39
CA SER A 59 6.80 18.21 78.78
C SER A 59 5.74 19.27 79.06
N GLY A 60 5.07 19.18 80.21
CA GLY A 60 4.23 20.24 80.80
C GLY A 60 5.00 21.47 81.31
N GLY A 61 6.25 21.65 80.88
CA GLY A 61 7.16 22.70 81.30
C GLY A 61 8.19 22.24 82.35
N LEU A 62 9.31 22.96 82.43
CA LEU A 62 10.38 22.69 83.38
C LEU A 62 10.07 23.24 84.79
N THR A 63 10.70 22.65 85.79
CA THR A 63 10.68 23.05 87.19
C THR A 63 12.01 22.70 87.86
N TYR A 64 12.36 23.41 88.94
CA TYR A 64 13.67 23.33 89.58
C TYR A 64 13.49 23.16 91.11
N PRO A 65 13.23 21.92 91.60
CA PRO A 65 12.93 21.69 93.02
C PRO A 65 14.15 21.79 93.95
N LEU A 66 15.37 21.63 93.41
CA LEU A 66 16.64 21.88 94.11
C LEU A 66 17.60 22.65 93.19
N SER A 67 18.62 23.29 93.76
CA SER A 67 19.66 23.97 92.99
C SER A 67 20.49 22.96 92.19
N GLY A 68 20.61 23.15 90.87
CA GLY A 68 21.25 22.21 89.95
C GLY A 68 20.32 21.10 89.40
N LEU A 69 19.17 20.86 90.03
CA LEU A 69 18.22 19.81 89.64
C LEU A 69 17.15 20.38 88.70
N THR A 70 17.07 19.88 87.48
CA THR A 70 16.08 20.28 86.46
C THR A 70 15.13 19.13 86.18
N CYS A 71 13.83 19.35 86.35
CA CYS A 71 12.79 18.34 86.19
C CYS A 71 11.69 18.78 85.24
N HIS A 72 11.00 17.83 84.61
CA HIS A 72 9.76 18.09 83.88
C HIS A 72 8.56 17.99 84.83
N LYS A 73 7.66 18.99 84.82
CA LYS A 73 6.46 19.03 85.67
C LYS A 73 5.53 17.84 85.44
N SER A 74 5.47 17.37 84.20
CA SER A 74 4.79 16.17 83.74
C SER A 74 5.24 15.86 82.32
N CYS A 75 4.99 14.63 81.86
CA CYS A 75 5.10 14.26 80.45
C CYS A 75 3.75 13.75 79.96
N SER A 76 3.22 14.32 78.88
CA SER A 76 1.96 13.95 78.26
C SER A 76 2.12 13.69 76.77
N CYS A 77 1.25 12.85 76.20
CA CYS A 77 1.14 12.73 74.75
C CYS A 77 0.48 13.98 74.16
N SER A 78 0.99 14.46 73.01
CA SER A 78 0.35 15.47 72.17
C SER A 78 -1.09 15.05 71.78
N GLU A 79 -2.00 16.00 71.58
CA GLU A 79 -3.41 15.75 71.20
C GLU A 79 -3.55 15.08 69.82
N GLU A 80 -2.49 15.05 69.01
CA GLU A 80 -2.44 14.26 67.78
C GLU A 80 -2.60 12.75 68.03
N PHE A 81 -2.13 12.24 69.18
CA PHE A 81 -2.20 10.83 69.57
C PHE A 81 -3.62 10.50 70.08
N LYS A 82 -4.58 10.46 69.15
CA LYS A 82 -6.01 10.31 69.42
C LYS A 82 -6.61 8.98 68.97
N TYR A 83 -5.90 8.20 68.16
CA TYR A 83 -6.43 6.95 67.59
C TYR A 83 -6.11 5.74 68.45
N ASN A 84 -7.07 4.84 68.64
CA ASN A 84 -6.93 3.57 69.36
C ASN A 84 -7.83 2.49 68.72
N SER A 85 -7.81 1.26 69.25
CA SER A 85 -8.60 0.14 68.72
C SER A 85 -10.13 0.36 68.77
N SER A 86 -10.61 1.28 69.59
CA SER A 86 -12.04 1.60 69.72
C SER A 86 -12.53 2.59 68.65
N ASN A 87 -11.68 3.51 68.19
CA ASN A 87 -12.04 4.55 67.20
C ASN A 87 -11.33 4.42 65.83
N CYS A 88 -10.37 3.50 65.70
CA CYS A 88 -9.73 3.13 64.45
C CYS A 88 -9.93 1.63 64.19
N SER A 89 -11.04 1.29 63.53
CA SER A 89 -11.52 -0.08 63.36
C SER A 89 -12.16 -0.29 61.98
N GLY A 90 -12.74 -1.47 61.73
CA GLY A 90 -13.32 -1.82 60.43
C GLY A 90 -12.26 -1.94 59.35
N ASN A 91 -12.28 -1.02 58.37
CA ASN A 91 -11.38 -1.03 57.19
C ASN A 91 -10.07 -0.25 57.40
N TYR A 92 -9.89 0.31 58.59
CA TYR A 92 -8.70 1.03 58.99
C TYR A 92 -7.80 0.20 59.92
N LYS A 93 -6.55 0.62 60.03
CA LYS A 93 -5.55 0.17 60.99
C LYS A 93 -4.85 1.36 61.64
N LEU A 94 -4.40 1.14 62.87
CA LEU A 94 -3.53 2.08 63.59
C LEU A 94 -2.18 2.19 62.87
N SER A 95 -1.63 3.40 62.81
CA SER A 95 -0.41 3.71 62.05
C SER A 95 0.29 4.95 62.60
N GLY A 96 1.50 5.23 62.09
CA GLY A 96 2.35 6.30 62.60
C GLY A 96 3.01 5.93 63.93
N SER A 97 3.31 6.94 64.74
CA SER A 97 3.91 6.75 66.07
C SER A 97 2.85 6.41 67.11
N SER A 98 3.26 5.73 68.19
CA SER A 98 2.42 5.43 69.35
C SER A 98 2.86 6.18 70.61
N CYS A 99 1.90 6.51 71.46
CA CYS A 99 2.09 7.16 72.76
C CYS A 99 0.97 6.71 73.70
N ASP A 100 1.31 6.08 74.82
CA ASP A 100 0.38 5.53 75.83
C ASP A 100 -0.81 4.76 75.24
N GLY A 101 -0.52 3.86 74.30
CA GLY A 101 -1.52 3.01 73.63
C GLY A 101 -2.35 3.70 72.55
N LYS A 102 -2.19 5.02 72.35
CA LYS A 102 -2.80 5.78 71.26
C LYS A 102 -1.81 6.02 70.12
N TYR A 103 -2.32 6.31 68.92
CA TYR A 103 -1.55 6.53 67.70
C TYR A 103 -1.90 7.87 67.07
N ASN A 104 -0.96 8.47 66.34
CA ASN A 104 -1.19 9.74 65.65
C ASN A 104 -1.81 9.61 64.24
N ALA A 105 -1.85 8.40 63.66
CA ALA A 105 -2.56 8.14 62.42
C ALA A 105 -3.50 6.91 62.49
N CYS A 106 -4.58 7.00 61.72
CA CYS A 106 -5.49 5.91 61.40
C CYS A 106 -5.64 5.88 59.87
N VAL A 107 -5.23 4.76 59.24
CA VAL A 107 -5.12 4.66 57.77
C VAL A 107 -5.80 3.38 57.29
N CYS A 108 -6.17 3.31 56.01
CA CYS A 108 -6.73 2.10 55.44
C CYS A 108 -5.77 0.90 55.57
N LYS A 109 -6.31 -0.31 55.73
CA LYS A 109 -5.51 -1.55 55.66
C LYS A 109 -4.89 -1.71 54.27
N ASP A 110 -3.78 -2.43 54.18
CA ASP A 110 -2.94 -2.55 52.96
C ASP A 110 -3.64 -3.27 51.79
N GLU A 111 -4.76 -3.94 52.07
CA GLU A 111 -5.68 -4.49 51.08
C GLU A 111 -6.38 -3.39 50.24
N PHE A 112 -6.68 -2.22 50.82
CA PHE A 112 -7.29 -1.06 50.15
C PHE A 112 -6.26 -0.28 49.33
N ARG A 113 -5.76 -0.90 48.27
CA ARG A 113 -4.67 -0.39 47.42
C ARG A 113 -5.11 0.09 46.04
N TYR A 114 -6.30 -0.29 45.57
CA TYR A 114 -6.72 -0.05 44.20
C TYR A 114 -7.44 1.29 44.02
N ASP A 115 -7.10 2.03 42.96
CA ASP A 115 -7.75 3.27 42.56
C ASP A 115 -7.68 3.42 41.02
N SER A 116 -8.21 4.50 40.45
CA SER A 116 -8.27 4.68 38.99
C SER A 116 -6.89 4.79 38.32
N SER A 117 -5.81 5.04 39.06
CA SER A 117 -4.45 5.07 38.51
C SER A 117 -3.87 3.67 38.27
N ASN A 118 -4.30 2.67 39.05
CA ASN A 118 -3.72 1.31 39.04
C ASN A 118 -4.74 0.19 38.76
N CYS A 119 -6.03 0.49 38.71
CA CYS A 119 -7.10 -0.41 38.29
C CYS A 119 -7.91 0.23 37.15
N ASN A 120 -7.47 -0.04 35.92
CA ASN A 120 -8.01 0.54 34.70
C ASN A 120 -7.83 -0.44 33.51
N GLY A 121 -8.07 0.03 32.28
CA GLY A 121 -8.10 -0.81 31.08
C GLY A 121 -9.29 -1.77 31.11
N GLU A 122 -9.01 -3.07 30.96
CA GLU A 122 -10.03 -4.14 31.05
C GLU A 122 -10.62 -4.35 32.45
N ASN A 123 -10.04 -3.73 33.49
CA ASN A 123 -10.43 -3.93 34.88
C ASN A 123 -11.28 -2.77 35.43
N LYS A 124 -12.10 -3.10 36.43
CA LYS A 124 -12.88 -2.16 37.25
C LYS A 124 -12.57 -2.34 38.73
N LEU A 125 -12.66 -1.22 39.45
CA LEU A 125 -12.68 -1.18 40.92
C LEU A 125 -13.91 -1.93 41.45
N GLY A 126 -13.76 -2.60 42.60
CA GLY A 126 -14.86 -3.32 43.23
C GLY A 126 -14.54 -3.77 44.65
N GLY A 127 -15.49 -4.45 45.28
CA GLY A 127 -15.42 -4.78 46.69
C GLY A 127 -15.72 -3.56 47.56
N GLU A 128 -15.06 -3.46 48.71
CA GLU A 128 -15.24 -2.36 49.65
C GLU A 128 -14.31 -1.18 49.36
N ILE A 129 -14.68 0.01 49.85
CA ILE A 129 -13.91 1.25 49.72
C ILE A 129 -13.44 1.77 51.08
N CYS A 130 -12.24 2.34 51.11
CA CYS A 130 -11.65 3.07 52.22
C CYS A 130 -10.85 4.26 51.69
N ASN A 131 -11.21 5.49 52.11
CA ASN A 131 -10.58 6.75 51.70
C ASN A 131 -10.26 6.86 50.19
N GLY A 132 -11.22 6.53 49.33
CA GLY A 132 -11.07 6.57 47.86
C GLY A 132 -10.38 5.36 47.21
N LYS A 133 -9.83 4.43 48.00
CA LYS A 133 -9.21 3.19 47.52
C LYS A 133 -10.08 1.96 47.77
N TYR A 134 -9.98 0.97 46.91
CA TYR A 134 -10.77 -0.26 46.92
C TYR A 134 -9.91 -1.47 47.29
N ASN A 135 -10.53 -2.49 47.88
CA ASN A 135 -9.84 -3.75 48.22
C ASN A 135 -9.79 -4.79 47.08
N SER A 136 -10.52 -4.59 45.98
CA SER A 136 -10.39 -5.43 44.79
C SER A 136 -10.37 -4.66 43.47
N CYS A 137 -9.71 -5.28 42.49
CA CYS A 137 -9.69 -4.89 41.09
C CYS A 137 -10.03 -6.14 40.28
N THR A 138 -11.02 -6.06 39.38
CA THR A 138 -11.59 -7.24 38.70
C THR A 138 -11.82 -6.95 37.22
N LEU A 139 -11.67 -7.95 36.36
CA LEU A 139 -12.04 -7.86 34.94
C LEU A 139 -13.50 -7.42 34.81
N ARG A 140 -13.77 -6.47 33.90
CA ARG A 140 -15.14 -6.10 33.55
C ARG A 140 -15.82 -7.32 32.87
N PRO A 141 -17.10 -7.63 33.18
CA PRO A 141 -17.74 -8.85 32.68
C PRO A 141 -17.66 -9.02 31.16
N GLU A 142 -17.80 -7.92 30.42
CA GLU A 142 -17.74 -7.90 28.97
C GLU A 142 -16.33 -8.21 28.41
N CYS A 143 -15.26 -8.05 29.18
CA CYS A 143 -13.92 -8.48 28.76
C CYS A 143 -13.70 -10.00 28.89
N THR A 144 -14.57 -10.72 29.61
CA THR A 144 -14.37 -12.15 29.90
C THR A 144 -14.76 -13.09 28.75
N VAL A 145 -15.52 -12.60 27.75
CA VAL A 145 -15.83 -13.36 26.53
C VAL A 145 -14.57 -13.52 25.67
N SER A 146 -14.46 -14.61 24.91
CA SER A 146 -13.48 -14.68 23.82
C SER A 146 -13.90 -13.76 22.67
N SER A 147 -12.92 -13.26 21.91
CA SER A 147 -13.22 -12.63 20.62
C SER A 147 -13.78 -13.69 19.66
N LYS A 148 -14.73 -13.31 18.80
CA LYS A 148 -15.12 -14.15 17.65
C LYS A 148 -14.04 -14.08 16.57
N ASP A 149 -13.74 -15.23 15.98
CA ASP A 149 -12.89 -15.35 14.79
C ASP A 149 -13.76 -15.20 13.53
N CYS A 150 -13.60 -14.09 12.81
CA CYS A 150 -14.50 -13.68 11.74
C CYS A 150 -13.78 -13.63 10.38
N THR A 151 -14.16 -14.50 9.44
CA THR A 151 -13.54 -14.63 8.11
C THR A 151 -13.54 -13.32 7.30
N TYR A 152 -14.60 -12.51 7.42
CA TYR A 152 -14.77 -11.24 6.71
C TYR A 152 -14.47 -10.02 7.60
N GLY A 153 -13.72 -10.23 8.68
CA GLY A 153 -13.47 -9.23 9.72
C GLY A 153 -14.66 -9.04 10.66
N CYS A 154 -14.42 -8.20 11.68
CA CYS A 154 -15.39 -7.89 12.69
C CYS A 154 -16.33 -6.73 12.26
N ALA A 155 -17.60 -6.81 12.67
CA ALA A 155 -18.57 -5.73 12.55
C ALA A 155 -18.62 -4.87 13.81
N GLU A 156 -18.56 -5.49 15.00
CA GLU A 156 -18.74 -4.83 16.29
C GLU A 156 -17.72 -5.31 17.33
N TYR A 157 -17.06 -4.35 17.97
CA TYR A 157 -16.14 -4.57 19.09
C TYR A 157 -16.76 -4.05 20.39
N ASN A 158 -16.40 -4.66 21.52
CA ASN A 158 -16.80 -4.19 22.84
C ASN A 158 -15.76 -3.24 23.47
N SER A 159 -15.98 -2.81 24.71
CA SER A 159 -15.12 -1.90 25.49
C SER A 159 -13.70 -2.41 25.78
N CYS A 160 -13.39 -3.66 25.41
CA CYS A 160 -12.10 -4.34 25.61
C CYS A 160 -11.55 -4.88 24.27
N ASP A 161 -11.91 -4.25 23.15
CA ASP A 161 -11.47 -4.57 21.79
C ASP A 161 -11.72 -6.03 21.34
N ARG A 162 -12.72 -6.70 21.95
CA ARG A 162 -13.10 -8.08 21.61
C ARG A 162 -14.21 -8.07 20.58
N CYS A 163 -14.08 -8.86 19.52
CA CYS A 163 -15.09 -8.94 18.48
C CYS A 163 -16.34 -9.68 18.98
N ILE A 164 -17.48 -8.99 19.01
CA ILE A 164 -18.77 -9.54 19.43
C ILE A 164 -19.70 -9.86 18.26
N SER A 165 -19.48 -9.31 17.07
CA SER A 165 -20.24 -9.61 15.86
C SER A 165 -19.36 -9.62 14.60
N CYS A 166 -19.60 -10.55 13.68
CA CYS A 166 -18.82 -10.69 12.44
C CYS A 166 -19.50 -9.96 11.28
N ASN A 167 -18.72 -9.46 10.33
CA ASN A 167 -19.26 -9.03 9.04
C ASN A 167 -19.86 -10.21 8.28
N GLY A 168 -20.93 -9.95 7.52
CA GLY A 168 -21.39 -10.87 6.48
C GLY A 168 -20.36 -11.02 5.35
N ASN A 169 -20.54 -12.03 4.51
CA ASN A 169 -19.77 -12.14 3.27
C ASN A 169 -20.12 -10.95 2.36
N PRO A 170 -19.17 -10.10 1.91
CA PRO A 170 -19.48 -8.97 1.04
C PRO A 170 -20.10 -9.40 -0.31
N ASP A 171 -19.80 -10.60 -0.81
CA ASP A 171 -20.48 -11.16 -1.99
C ASP A 171 -21.99 -11.34 -1.77
N CYS A 172 -22.45 -11.44 -0.53
CA CYS A 172 -23.88 -11.59 -0.22
C CYS A 172 -24.62 -10.25 -0.23
N ASP A 173 -23.94 -9.10 -0.24
CA ASP A 173 -24.58 -7.78 -0.12
C ASP A 173 -24.90 -7.11 -1.48
N VAL A 174 -24.60 -7.79 -2.60
CA VAL A 174 -25.05 -7.35 -3.93
C VAL A 174 -26.50 -7.78 -4.22
N SER A 175 -27.23 -7.03 -5.04
CA SER A 175 -28.52 -7.49 -5.57
C SER A 175 -28.32 -8.60 -6.61
N ASP A 176 -29.23 -9.57 -6.66
CA ASP A 176 -29.20 -10.64 -7.67
C ASP A 176 -29.60 -10.09 -9.04
N LYS A 177 -28.80 -10.37 -10.08
CA LYS A 177 -29.01 -9.81 -11.42
C LYS A 177 -30.02 -10.65 -12.21
N SER A 178 -31.24 -10.12 -12.35
CA SER A 178 -32.26 -10.74 -13.21
C SER A 178 -31.82 -10.73 -14.68
N CYS A 179 -31.83 -11.90 -15.32
CA CYS A 179 -31.27 -12.13 -16.65
C CYS A 179 -32.24 -12.96 -17.51
N THR A 180 -32.76 -12.38 -18.60
CA THR A 180 -33.77 -12.99 -19.47
C THR A 180 -33.36 -14.34 -20.06
N TYR A 181 -32.07 -14.49 -20.41
CA TYR A 181 -31.49 -15.72 -20.97
C TYR A 181 -30.77 -16.58 -19.90
N GLY A 182 -31.05 -16.32 -18.62
CA GLY A 182 -30.39 -16.95 -17.48
C GLY A 182 -29.00 -16.38 -17.17
N CYS A 183 -28.44 -16.86 -16.06
CA CYS A 183 -27.16 -16.40 -15.56
C CYS A 183 -25.96 -17.07 -16.26
N ALA A 184 -24.87 -16.32 -16.44
CA ALA A 184 -23.58 -16.82 -16.92
C ALA A 184 -22.56 -17.04 -15.78
N SER A 185 -22.56 -16.21 -14.74
CA SER A 185 -21.67 -16.35 -13.57
C SER A 185 -22.36 -16.04 -12.24
N TYR A 186 -22.16 -16.92 -11.26
CA TYR A 186 -22.61 -16.74 -9.88
C TYR A 186 -21.42 -16.40 -8.96
N ASN A 187 -21.67 -15.64 -7.89
CA ASN A 187 -20.68 -15.38 -6.85
C ASN A 187 -20.73 -16.43 -5.71
N SER A 188 -19.92 -16.25 -4.65
CA SER A 188 -19.86 -17.21 -3.53
C SER A 188 -21.15 -17.32 -2.71
N CYS A 189 -22.10 -16.41 -2.90
CA CYS A 189 -23.44 -16.42 -2.30
C CYS A 189 -24.54 -16.87 -3.28
N SER A 190 -24.17 -17.52 -4.39
CA SER A 190 -25.09 -17.99 -5.45
C SER A 190 -25.93 -16.89 -6.11
N LYS A 191 -25.50 -15.61 -6.02
CA LYS A 191 -26.14 -14.49 -6.72
C LYS A 191 -25.53 -14.30 -8.10
N CYS A 192 -26.37 -13.99 -9.09
CA CYS A 192 -25.96 -13.77 -10.46
C CYS A 192 -25.21 -12.45 -10.62
N THR A 193 -24.03 -12.50 -11.22
CA THR A 193 -23.16 -11.33 -11.47
C THR A 193 -23.12 -10.94 -12.95
N SER A 194 -23.26 -11.90 -13.87
CA SER A 194 -23.36 -11.65 -15.32
C SER A 194 -24.45 -12.50 -15.96
N CYS A 195 -25.13 -11.92 -16.96
CA CYS A 195 -26.14 -12.60 -17.75
C CYS A 195 -25.49 -13.36 -18.91
N LYS A 196 -26.16 -14.40 -19.42
CA LYS A 196 -25.86 -14.90 -20.76
C LYS A 196 -26.35 -13.89 -21.80
N ASP A 197 -25.56 -13.71 -22.86
CA ASP A 197 -25.99 -12.99 -24.05
C ASP A 197 -27.16 -13.71 -24.74
N ASN A 198 -27.93 -12.99 -25.57
CA ASN A 198 -28.98 -13.63 -26.36
C ASN A 198 -28.35 -14.67 -27.32
N PRO A 199 -28.73 -15.97 -27.24
CA PRO A 199 -28.17 -16.99 -28.14
C PRO A 199 -28.36 -16.65 -29.63
N ASP A 200 -29.43 -15.95 -30.01
CA ASP A 200 -29.67 -15.53 -31.40
C ASP A 200 -28.55 -14.61 -31.93
N CYS A 201 -27.87 -13.87 -31.05
CA CYS A 201 -26.77 -12.96 -31.41
C CYS A 201 -25.45 -13.71 -31.66
N SER A 202 -25.38 -15.01 -31.37
CA SER A 202 -24.21 -15.86 -31.63
C SER A 202 -24.28 -16.61 -32.96
N ALA A 203 -25.41 -16.50 -33.69
CA ALA A 203 -25.60 -17.15 -34.98
C ALA A 203 -24.62 -16.61 -36.04
N THR A 204 -24.05 -17.49 -36.86
CA THR A 204 -23.27 -17.05 -38.03
C THR A 204 -24.22 -16.51 -39.08
N ALA A 205 -24.00 -15.29 -39.55
CA ALA A 205 -24.84 -14.65 -40.57
C ALA A 205 -24.83 -15.44 -41.88
N VAL A 206 -26.00 -15.61 -42.50
CA VAL A 206 -26.09 -16.11 -43.87
C VAL A 206 -25.48 -15.05 -44.80
N SER A 207 -24.47 -15.45 -45.59
CA SER A 207 -23.86 -14.58 -46.60
C SER A 207 -24.71 -14.60 -47.88
N CYS A 208 -25.04 -13.42 -48.40
CA CYS A 208 -26.03 -13.25 -49.46
C CYS A 208 -25.56 -12.22 -50.50
N ASP A 209 -25.29 -12.66 -51.72
CA ASP A 209 -24.75 -11.80 -52.80
C ASP A 209 -25.68 -10.63 -53.18
N TYR A 210 -26.99 -10.84 -53.06
CA TYR A 210 -28.04 -9.86 -53.40
C TYR A 210 -28.67 -9.19 -52.18
N GLY A 211 -28.00 -9.28 -51.02
CA GLY A 211 -28.48 -8.71 -49.76
C GLY A 211 -29.45 -9.61 -48.98
N CYS A 212 -29.91 -9.10 -47.84
CA CYS A 212 -30.67 -9.86 -46.86
C CYS A 212 -32.18 -9.63 -46.97
N ALA A 213 -32.97 -10.70 -46.94
CA ALA A 213 -34.44 -10.66 -46.96
C ALA A 213 -35.08 -10.71 -45.57
N SER A 214 -34.40 -11.28 -44.55
CA SER A 214 -34.88 -11.30 -43.16
C SER A 214 -33.73 -11.39 -42.17
N THR A 215 -33.88 -10.69 -41.05
CA THR A 215 -32.94 -10.71 -39.92
C THR A 215 -33.60 -11.24 -38.65
N ASN A 216 -32.82 -11.85 -37.77
CA ASN A 216 -33.28 -12.19 -36.42
C ASN A 216 -33.30 -10.95 -35.50
N SER A 217 -33.71 -11.13 -34.24
CA SER A 217 -33.78 -10.06 -33.23
C SER A 217 -32.44 -9.36 -32.90
N CYS A 218 -31.31 -9.86 -33.41
CA CYS A 218 -29.99 -9.27 -33.28
C CYS A 218 -29.50 -8.59 -34.58
N GLY A 219 -30.34 -8.49 -35.62
CA GLY A 219 -29.97 -7.95 -36.93
C GLY A 219 -29.14 -8.90 -37.80
N ILE A 220 -28.97 -10.16 -37.38
CA ILE A 220 -28.18 -11.16 -38.12
C ILE A 220 -29.03 -11.74 -39.25
N CYS A 221 -28.49 -11.80 -40.46
CA CYS A 221 -29.21 -12.28 -41.64
C CYS A 221 -29.53 -13.78 -41.55
N THR A 222 -30.80 -14.14 -41.73
CA THR A 222 -31.31 -15.52 -41.70
C THR A 222 -31.79 -16.02 -43.07
N SER A 223 -32.07 -15.12 -44.02
CA SER A 223 -32.45 -15.48 -45.40
C SER A 223 -31.97 -14.44 -46.40
N CYS A 224 -31.59 -14.91 -47.60
CA CYS A 224 -31.14 -14.05 -48.70
C CYS A 224 -32.29 -13.53 -49.55
N SER A 225 -32.13 -12.32 -50.09
CA SER A 225 -32.94 -11.84 -51.20
C SER A 225 -32.65 -12.63 -52.47
N GLY A 226 -33.66 -12.83 -53.30
CA GLY A 226 -33.46 -13.31 -54.68
C GLY A 226 -32.70 -12.27 -55.50
N ASN A 227 -32.04 -12.71 -56.58
CA ASN A 227 -31.44 -11.79 -57.55
C ASN A 227 -32.56 -10.97 -58.23
N PRO A 228 -32.60 -9.63 -58.07
CA PRO A 228 -33.67 -8.80 -58.61
C PRO A 228 -33.73 -8.80 -60.15
N ASP A 229 -32.62 -9.11 -60.84
CA ASP A 229 -32.64 -9.33 -62.30
C ASP A 229 -33.64 -10.43 -62.68
N CYS A 230 -33.82 -11.45 -61.83
CA CYS A 230 -34.65 -12.61 -62.14
C CYS A 230 -36.15 -12.31 -62.13
N ASP A 231 -36.62 -11.25 -61.48
CA ASP A 231 -38.05 -10.96 -61.32
C ASP A 231 -38.68 -10.24 -62.53
N VAL A 232 -37.90 -9.94 -63.58
CA VAL A 232 -38.44 -9.43 -64.85
C VAL A 232 -39.25 -10.50 -65.59
N ALA A 233 -40.24 -10.09 -66.38
CA ALA A 233 -40.90 -10.98 -67.33
C ALA A 233 -39.99 -11.28 -68.53
N ASP A 234 -40.00 -12.52 -69.02
CA ASP A 234 -39.24 -12.92 -70.20
C ASP A 234 -39.93 -12.44 -71.49
N LYS A 235 -39.18 -11.78 -72.39
CA LYS A 235 -39.73 -11.29 -73.66
C LYS A 235 -39.68 -12.38 -74.73
N SER A 236 -40.84 -12.88 -75.11
CA SER A 236 -40.97 -13.65 -76.36
C SER A 236 -40.58 -12.79 -77.57
N CYS A 237 -39.80 -13.36 -78.48
CA CYS A 237 -39.19 -12.66 -79.61
C CYS A 237 -39.18 -13.56 -80.84
N ASP A 238 -39.87 -13.18 -81.92
CA ASP A 238 -40.07 -14.02 -83.12
C ASP A 238 -38.75 -14.43 -83.80
N TYR A 239 -37.74 -13.55 -83.77
CA TYR A 239 -36.39 -13.77 -84.32
C TYR A 239 -35.34 -14.10 -83.25
N GLY A 240 -35.81 -14.52 -82.07
CA GLY A 240 -34.98 -14.88 -80.92
C GLY A 240 -34.39 -13.68 -80.17
N CYS A 241 -33.69 -13.99 -79.08
CA CYS A 241 -33.17 -12.99 -78.16
C CYS A 241 -31.88 -12.33 -78.66
N ALA A 242 -31.73 -11.03 -78.37
CA ALA A 242 -30.50 -10.26 -78.58
C ALA A 242 -29.63 -10.18 -77.31
N ALA A 243 -30.26 -10.03 -76.13
CA ALA A 243 -29.58 -9.99 -74.85
C ALA A 243 -30.43 -10.64 -73.75
N THR A 244 -29.82 -11.56 -73.01
CA THR A 244 -30.39 -12.16 -71.80
C THR A 244 -29.85 -11.49 -70.55
N ASN A 245 -30.63 -11.45 -69.47
CA ASN A 245 -30.13 -11.06 -68.15
C ASN A 245 -29.28 -12.18 -67.50
N SER A 246 -28.78 -11.92 -66.29
CA SER A 246 -28.03 -12.86 -65.45
C SER A 246 -28.79 -14.16 -65.11
N CYS A 247 -30.11 -14.18 -65.31
CA CYS A 247 -31.00 -15.32 -65.07
C CYS A 247 -31.50 -16.00 -66.35
N GLY A 248 -30.93 -15.68 -67.52
CA GLY A 248 -31.26 -16.28 -68.82
C GLY A 248 -32.54 -15.76 -69.50
N LYS A 249 -33.31 -14.86 -68.87
CA LYS A 249 -34.52 -14.25 -69.47
C LYS A 249 -34.15 -13.19 -70.49
N CYS A 250 -34.91 -13.08 -71.58
CA CYS A 250 -34.68 -12.13 -72.65
C CYS A 250 -35.12 -10.71 -72.30
N THR A 251 -34.20 -9.75 -72.38
CA THR A 251 -34.47 -8.33 -72.11
C THR A 251 -34.69 -7.51 -73.39
N SER A 252 -34.16 -7.97 -74.53
CA SER A 252 -34.34 -7.34 -75.84
C SER A 252 -34.34 -8.38 -76.98
N CYS A 253 -35.27 -8.24 -77.92
CA CYS A 253 -35.37 -9.05 -79.13
C CYS A 253 -34.33 -8.63 -80.18
N LYS A 254 -33.94 -9.56 -81.06
CA LYS A 254 -33.24 -9.21 -82.30
C LYS A 254 -34.23 -8.53 -83.26
N SER A 255 -33.99 -7.27 -83.59
CA SER A 255 -34.52 -6.68 -84.82
C SER A 255 -33.72 -7.22 -86.00
N CYS A 256 -34.41 -7.62 -87.06
CA CYS A 256 -33.79 -7.97 -88.33
C CYS A 256 -34.30 -7.01 -89.40
N THR A 257 -33.38 -6.35 -90.10
CA THR A 257 -33.68 -5.42 -91.20
C THR A 257 -33.27 -6.12 -92.50
N PRO A 258 -34.22 -6.51 -93.38
CA PRO A 258 -33.91 -7.24 -94.60
C PRO A 258 -32.89 -6.50 -95.47
N SER A 259 -31.87 -7.21 -95.92
CA SER A 259 -30.83 -6.65 -96.80
C SER A 259 -31.43 -6.34 -98.18
N ALA A 260 -31.18 -5.12 -98.69
CA ALA A 260 -31.71 -4.70 -99.99
C ALA A 260 -31.09 -5.49 -101.16
N ASN A 261 -31.82 -5.55 -102.28
CA ASN A 261 -31.35 -6.15 -103.53
C ASN A 261 -30.07 -5.48 -104.06
N GLU A 262 -29.15 -6.27 -104.56
CA GLU A 262 -27.93 -5.79 -105.21
C GLU A 262 -28.21 -5.38 -106.65
N THR A 263 -27.53 -4.34 -107.13
CA THR A 263 -27.73 -3.75 -108.46
C THR A 263 -26.39 -3.48 -109.14
N GLY A 264 -26.37 -3.48 -110.48
CA GLY A 264 -25.13 -3.32 -111.27
C GLY A 264 -24.32 -4.61 -111.51
N CYS A 265 -24.88 -5.78 -111.23
CA CYS A 265 -24.20 -7.08 -111.28
C CYS A 265 -23.65 -7.46 -112.66
N THR A 266 -22.32 -7.44 -112.83
CA THR A 266 -21.65 -7.65 -114.13
C THR A 266 -21.69 -9.10 -114.63
N TYR A 267 -21.76 -10.09 -113.72
CA TYR A 267 -21.74 -11.52 -114.03
C TYR A 267 -23.10 -12.21 -113.76
N GLY A 268 -24.18 -11.45 -113.83
CA GLY A 268 -25.53 -11.90 -113.54
C GLY A 268 -25.87 -11.93 -112.04
N THR A 269 -27.12 -12.29 -111.75
CA THR A 269 -27.70 -12.30 -110.41
C THR A 269 -28.06 -13.71 -109.95
N GLU A 270 -28.28 -13.87 -108.65
CA GLU A 270 -28.86 -15.08 -108.05
C GLU A 270 -29.72 -14.74 -106.83
N SER A 271 -30.62 -15.67 -106.47
CA SER A 271 -31.43 -15.57 -105.26
C SER A 271 -30.60 -15.98 -104.05
N CYS A 272 -30.39 -15.06 -103.12
CA CYS A 272 -29.68 -15.28 -101.85
C CYS A 272 -30.59 -14.90 -100.68
N SER A 273 -30.20 -15.20 -99.43
CA SER A 273 -30.99 -14.74 -98.28
C SER A 273 -30.88 -13.23 -98.07
N ASP A 274 -31.95 -12.62 -97.58
CA ASP A 274 -31.96 -11.23 -97.09
C ASP A 274 -31.35 -11.06 -95.68
N GLY A 275 -31.01 -12.17 -95.01
CA GLY A 275 -30.51 -12.22 -93.63
C GLY A 275 -31.60 -12.37 -92.57
N CYS A 276 -32.89 -12.30 -92.94
CA CYS A 276 -34.04 -12.28 -92.06
C CYS A 276 -35.07 -13.40 -92.32
N GLY A 277 -34.69 -14.40 -93.13
CA GLY A 277 -35.52 -15.55 -93.49
C GLY A 277 -36.27 -15.40 -94.82
N GLY A 278 -36.18 -14.25 -95.48
CA GLY A 278 -36.59 -14.05 -96.85
C GLY A 278 -35.44 -14.22 -97.84
N THR A 279 -35.68 -13.82 -99.08
CA THR A 279 -34.70 -13.86 -100.18
C THR A 279 -34.64 -12.54 -100.94
N ARG A 280 -33.42 -12.16 -101.33
CA ARG A 280 -33.10 -10.98 -102.15
C ARG A 280 -32.29 -11.39 -103.39
N LEU A 281 -32.10 -10.47 -104.32
CA LEU A 281 -31.13 -10.59 -105.40
C LEU A 281 -29.71 -10.24 -104.90
N CYS A 282 -28.76 -11.14 -105.11
CA CYS A 282 -27.32 -10.90 -105.01
C CYS A 282 -26.68 -10.86 -106.41
N CYS A 283 -25.53 -10.20 -106.52
CA CYS A 283 -24.62 -10.34 -107.65
C CYS A 283 -23.77 -11.62 -107.52
N LYS A 284 -23.54 -12.35 -108.61
CA LYS A 284 -22.61 -13.50 -108.59
C LYS A 284 -21.16 -13.00 -108.43
N GLY A 285 -20.52 -13.38 -107.32
CA GLY A 285 -19.22 -12.86 -106.90
C GLY A 285 -18.01 -13.71 -107.34
N HIS A 286 -16.87 -13.05 -107.57
CA HIS A 286 -15.56 -13.67 -107.68
C HIS A 286 -15.09 -14.13 -106.29
N THR A 287 -14.53 -15.33 -106.17
CA THR A 287 -13.99 -15.83 -104.89
C THR A 287 -12.68 -15.12 -104.54
N HIS A 288 -12.61 -14.56 -103.32
CA HIS A 288 -11.40 -13.98 -102.74
C HIS A 288 -10.91 -14.85 -101.57
N SER A 289 -9.59 -15.00 -101.42
CA SER A 289 -8.98 -15.70 -100.28
C SER A 289 -8.26 -14.70 -99.38
N TYR A 290 -8.62 -14.69 -98.09
CA TYR A 290 -8.14 -13.73 -97.09
C TYR A 290 -7.33 -14.45 -96.00
N SER A 291 -6.11 -13.98 -95.72
CA SER A 291 -5.20 -14.58 -94.73
C SER A 291 -4.82 -13.60 -93.62
N CYS A 292 -4.56 -14.11 -92.42
CA CYS A 292 -4.08 -13.28 -91.31
C CYS A 292 -2.61 -12.85 -91.52
N PRO A 293 -2.23 -11.64 -91.07
CA PRO A 293 -0.82 -11.24 -90.95
C PRO A 293 -0.03 -12.21 -90.06
N SER A 294 1.28 -12.36 -90.35
CA SER A 294 2.14 -13.28 -89.60
C SER A 294 2.17 -12.95 -88.11
N GLY A 295 1.94 -13.98 -87.26
CA GLY A 295 1.85 -13.83 -85.81
C GLY A 295 0.48 -13.39 -85.27
N TYR A 296 -0.58 -13.40 -86.09
CA TYR A 296 -1.97 -13.26 -85.66
C TYR A 296 -2.79 -14.53 -85.97
N SER A 297 -3.65 -14.93 -85.04
CA SER A 297 -4.51 -16.12 -85.12
C SER A 297 -5.94 -15.78 -85.53
N THR A 298 -6.66 -16.72 -86.15
CA THR A 298 -8.10 -16.56 -86.50
C THR A 298 -9.06 -16.73 -85.32
N SER A 299 -8.55 -17.00 -84.12
CA SER A 299 -9.31 -17.16 -82.88
C SER A 299 -8.63 -16.41 -81.73
N ASN A 300 -9.43 -15.90 -80.78
CA ASN A 300 -8.94 -15.34 -79.51
C ASN A 300 -9.01 -16.36 -78.35
N ALA A 301 -9.38 -17.61 -78.64
CA ALA A 301 -9.66 -18.61 -77.61
C ALA A 301 -8.43 -18.88 -76.74
N GLY A 302 -8.51 -18.49 -75.45
CA GLY A 302 -7.41 -18.56 -74.48
C GLY A 302 -6.65 -17.24 -74.28
N MET A 303 -6.90 -16.21 -75.10
CA MET A 303 -6.26 -14.89 -74.94
C MET A 303 -6.96 -14.03 -73.89
N ILE A 304 -6.18 -13.38 -73.03
CA ILE A 304 -6.66 -12.56 -71.91
C ILE A 304 -6.82 -11.09 -72.32
N SER A 305 -5.98 -10.62 -73.25
CA SER A 305 -6.07 -9.26 -73.81
C SER A 305 -5.60 -9.25 -75.26
N PRO A 306 -6.46 -9.68 -76.21
CA PRO A 306 -6.11 -9.75 -77.62
C PRO A 306 -6.14 -8.38 -78.30
N VAL A 307 -5.07 -8.02 -79.00
CA VAL A 307 -5.08 -6.94 -80.00
C VAL A 307 -5.52 -7.49 -81.37
N THR A 308 -6.23 -6.67 -82.15
CA THR A 308 -6.82 -7.07 -83.43
C THR A 308 -6.02 -6.57 -84.63
N ALA A 309 -6.16 -7.28 -85.76
CA ALA A 309 -5.79 -6.85 -87.10
C ALA A 309 -6.72 -7.53 -88.12
N ASP A 310 -6.89 -6.96 -89.32
CA ASP A 310 -7.71 -7.59 -90.36
C ASP A 310 -6.93 -8.63 -91.17
N LYS A 311 -7.65 -9.62 -91.71
CA LYS A 311 -7.13 -10.49 -92.78
C LYS A 311 -7.00 -9.68 -94.06
N VAL A 312 -5.93 -9.91 -94.80
CA VAL A 312 -5.63 -9.22 -96.06
C VAL A 312 -5.71 -10.22 -97.22
N CYS A 313 -6.28 -9.81 -98.34
CA CYS A 313 -6.24 -10.53 -99.63
C CYS A 313 -5.08 -9.98 -100.48
N SER A 314 -4.57 -10.78 -101.42
CA SER A 314 -3.44 -10.40 -102.31
C SER A 314 -3.66 -9.14 -103.15
N CYS A 315 -4.90 -8.66 -103.25
CA CYS A 315 -5.29 -7.41 -103.93
C CYS A 315 -5.38 -6.19 -102.99
N GLY A 316 -5.02 -6.32 -101.71
CA GLY A 316 -5.07 -5.25 -100.70
C GLY A 316 -6.41 -5.08 -99.99
N ALA A 317 -7.47 -5.78 -100.41
CA ALA A 317 -8.76 -5.79 -99.70
C ALA A 317 -8.64 -6.47 -98.32
N THR A 318 -9.29 -5.91 -97.30
CA THR A 318 -9.36 -6.49 -95.94
C THR A 318 -10.74 -7.09 -95.67
N SER A 319 -10.80 -8.23 -94.96
CA SER A 319 -12.08 -8.85 -94.59
C SER A 319 -11.97 -9.84 -93.42
N GLY A 320 -12.56 -9.47 -92.28
CA GLY A 320 -12.62 -10.29 -91.07
C GLY A 320 -11.35 -10.23 -90.22
N THR A 321 -11.51 -10.48 -88.92
CA THR A 321 -10.50 -10.14 -87.89
C THR A 321 -9.58 -11.31 -87.53
N CYS A 322 -8.39 -10.97 -87.04
CA CYS A 322 -7.38 -11.83 -86.45
C CYS A 322 -6.90 -11.24 -85.11
N TYR A 323 -6.33 -12.08 -84.23
CA TYR A 323 -6.04 -11.75 -82.83
C TYR A 323 -4.60 -12.11 -82.42
N LYS A 324 -4.03 -11.35 -81.49
CA LYS A 324 -2.70 -11.61 -80.90
C LYS A 324 -2.66 -11.17 -79.43
N GLU A 325 -2.03 -11.94 -78.55
CA GLU A 325 -1.88 -11.60 -77.13
C GLU A 325 -1.07 -10.31 -76.92
N GLY A 326 -1.56 -9.39 -76.09
CA GLY A 326 -0.96 -8.06 -75.90
C GLY A 326 -0.11 -7.84 -74.64
N HIS A 327 -0.25 -8.66 -73.59
CA HIS A 327 0.32 -8.38 -72.26
C HIS A 327 0.50 -9.63 -71.37
N SER A 328 1.46 -9.58 -70.43
CA SER A 328 1.71 -10.63 -69.41
C SER A 328 1.67 -10.05 -67.99
N HIS A 329 0.81 -10.58 -67.11
CA HIS A 329 0.61 -10.01 -65.77
C HIS A 329 1.69 -10.42 -64.75
N SER A 330 2.25 -9.43 -64.05
CA SER A 330 3.10 -9.61 -62.87
C SER A 330 2.40 -9.09 -61.61
N TYR A 331 2.17 -9.95 -60.61
CA TYR A 331 1.42 -9.62 -59.39
C TYR A 331 2.33 -9.43 -58.16
N SER A 332 2.50 -8.17 -57.74
CA SER A 332 3.35 -7.77 -56.61
C SER A 332 2.59 -7.59 -55.31
N CYS A 333 3.26 -7.81 -54.18
CA CYS A 333 2.71 -7.52 -52.85
C CYS A 333 2.87 -6.02 -52.50
N PRO A 334 1.96 -5.42 -51.71
CA PRO A 334 2.14 -4.09 -51.14
C PRO A 334 3.38 -4.01 -50.24
N SER A 335 3.94 -2.80 -50.10
CA SER A 335 5.13 -2.58 -49.25
C SER A 335 4.88 -3.03 -47.80
N GLY A 336 5.81 -3.80 -47.25
CA GLY A 336 5.69 -4.40 -45.91
C GLY A 336 4.87 -5.69 -45.82
N TYR A 337 4.43 -6.28 -46.95
CA TYR A 337 3.81 -7.60 -47.01
C TYR A 337 4.65 -8.59 -47.84
N ASN A 338 4.85 -9.80 -47.33
CA ASN A 338 5.59 -10.88 -47.99
C ASN A 338 4.65 -11.85 -48.73
N SER A 339 5.15 -12.54 -49.76
CA SER A 339 4.40 -13.56 -50.52
C SER A 339 4.25 -14.92 -49.82
N SER A 340 4.74 -15.06 -48.58
CA SER A 340 4.82 -16.32 -47.86
C SER A 340 4.47 -16.11 -46.39
N ASN A 341 3.66 -17.00 -45.82
CA ASN A 341 3.21 -16.87 -44.44
C ASN A 341 4.22 -17.47 -43.45
N SER A 342 4.79 -16.64 -42.58
CA SER A 342 5.68 -17.06 -41.48
C SER A 342 5.04 -16.94 -40.08
N TRP A 343 3.75 -16.56 -40.00
CA TRP A 343 3.06 -16.23 -38.74
C TRP A 343 1.76 -17.03 -38.53
N GLY A 344 1.54 -18.08 -39.33
CA GLY A 344 0.37 -18.97 -39.21
C GLY A 344 -0.96 -18.22 -39.36
N SER A 345 -1.97 -18.66 -38.61
CA SER A 345 -3.33 -18.08 -38.65
C SER A 345 -3.42 -16.64 -38.12
N SER A 346 -2.35 -16.09 -37.54
CA SER A 346 -2.31 -14.74 -36.97
C SER A 346 -1.76 -13.68 -37.94
N ALA A 347 -1.39 -14.05 -39.17
CA ALA A 347 -0.87 -13.10 -40.15
C ALA A 347 -1.94 -12.09 -40.62
N GLN A 348 -1.58 -10.81 -40.70
CA GLN A 348 -2.37 -9.80 -41.43
C GLN A 348 -2.28 -10.11 -42.93
N THR A 349 -3.42 -10.13 -43.62
CA THR A 349 -3.50 -10.46 -45.05
C THR A 349 -3.82 -9.25 -45.91
N ALA A 350 -3.34 -9.27 -47.16
CA ALA A 350 -3.69 -8.34 -48.23
C ALA A 350 -3.56 -9.06 -49.58
N SER A 351 -4.28 -8.62 -50.61
CA SER A 351 -4.12 -9.18 -51.97
C SER A 351 -2.86 -8.65 -52.65
N LYS A 352 -2.27 -9.43 -53.57
CA LYS A 352 -1.37 -8.87 -54.58
C LYS A 352 -2.19 -8.05 -55.58
N THR A 353 -1.59 -7.00 -56.13
CA THR A 353 -2.22 -6.14 -57.14
C THR A 353 -1.35 -6.11 -58.39
N CYS A 354 -1.95 -6.27 -59.57
CA CYS A 354 -1.31 -6.01 -60.86
C CYS A 354 -1.37 -4.51 -61.19
N SER A 355 -0.46 -4.05 -62.05
CA SER A 355 -0.44 -2.67 -62.59
C SER A 355 -1.75 -2.23 -63.29
N CYS A 356 -2.63 -3.16 -63.67
CA CYS A 356 -3.97 -2.89 -64.21
C CYS A 356 -5.09 -2.86 -63.15
N GLY A 357 -4.77 -2.89 -61.85
CA GLY A 357 -5.73 -2.91 -60.75
C GLY A 357 -6.31 -4.28 -60.39
N ALA A 358 -6.15 -5.30 -61.24
CA ALA A 358 -6.59 -6.67 -60.95
C ALA A 358 -5.89 -7.24 -59.71
N VAL A 359 -6.66 -7.83 -58.79
CA VAL A 359 -6.17 -8.45 -57.56
C VAL A 359 -6.17 -9.97 -57.65
N SER A 360 -5.11 -10.64 -57.21
CA SER A 360 -5.02 -12.11 -57.23
C SER A 360 -3.95 -12.66 -56.28
N GLY A 361 -4.32 -13.62 -55.43
CA GLY A 361 -3.41 -14.25 -54.46
C GLY A 361 -3.07 -13.37 -53.25
N THR A 362 -2.63 -14.01 -52.17
CA THR A 362 -2.49 -13.40 -50.84
C THR A 362 -1.03 -13.07 -50.50
N CYS A 363 -0.86 -11.97 -49.77
CA CYS A 363 0.37 -11.55 -49.12
C CYS A 363 0.15 -11.42 -47.61
N TYR A 364 1.21 -11.59 -46.83
CA TYR A 364 1.17 -11.76 -45.37
C TYR A 364 2.10 -10.76 -44.68
N LYS A 365 1.66 -10.25 -43.53
CA LYS A 365 2.43 -9.35 -42.67
C LYS A 365 2.28 -9.78 -41.20
N ALA A 366 3.30 -9.52 -40.39
CA ALA A 366 3.28 -9.82 -38.97
C ALA A 366 2.09 -9.12 -38.25
N PRO A 367 1.39 -9.80 -37.33
CA PRO A 367 0.34 -9.16 -36.52
C PRO A 367 0.91 -8.03 -35.66
N ALA A 368 0.16 -6.93 -35.60
CA ALA A 368 0.30 -5.95 -34.53
C ALA A 368 -0.12 -6.60 -33.21
N HIS A 369 0.85 -6.86 -32.33
CA HIS A 369 0.60 -7.35 -30.98
C HIS A 369 0.62 -6.17 -30.00
N THR A 370 -0.27 -6.18 -29.01
CA THR A 370 -0.18 -5.26 -27.87
C THR A 370 0.96 -5.71 -26.96
N HIS A 371 1.92 -4.83 -26.70
CA HIS A 371 3.05 -5.14 -25.82
C HIS A 371 2.58 -5.21 -24.36
N SER A 372 2.30 -6.43 -23.88
CA SER A 372 2.21 -6.68 -22.44
C SER A 372 3.63 -6.67 -21.86
N TYR A 373 3.92 -5.64 -21.07
CA TYR A 373 5.19 -5.49 -20.35
C TYR A 373 5.02 -5.96 -18.91
N SER A 374 5.85 -6.90 -18.45
CA SER A 374 5.77 -7.44 -17.07
C SER A 374 7.11 -7.38 -16.35
N CYS A 375 7.08 -7.27 -15.02
CA CYS A 375 8.29 -7.33 -14.21
C CYS A 375 8.84 -8.77 -14.09
N PRO A 376 10.18 -8.96 -14.14
CA PRO A 376 10.79 -10.25 -13.85
C PRO A 376 10.49 -10.75 -12.44
N SER A 377 10.43 -12.07 -12.24
CA SER A 377 10.14 -12.70 -10.94
C SER A 377 11.05 -12.17 -9.82
N GLY A 378 10.44 -11.75 -8.71
CA GLY A 378 11.14 -11.12 -7.58
C GLY A 378 11.35 -9.61 -7.71
N TYR A 379 10.77 -8.97 -8.73
CA TYR A 379 10.57 -7.52 -8.82
C TYR A 379 9.07 -7.21 -8.92
N GLN A 380 8.65 -6.03 -8.43
CA GLN A 380 7.28 -5.53 -8.50
C GLN A 380 7.21 -4.18 -9.22
N GLU A 381 6.02 -3.79 -9.70
CA GLU A 381 5.84 -2.51 -10.41
C GLU A 381 5.84 -1.31 -9.44
N SER A 382 5.31 -1.52 -8.23
CA SER A 382 5.19 -0.51 -7.18
C SER A 382 6.55 -0.19 -6.55
N SER A 383 6.78 1.10 -6.28
CA SER A 383 7.86 1.54 -5.39
C SER A 383 7.75 0.85 -4.02
N CYS A 384 8.89 0.55 -3.39
CA CYS A 384 8.89 -0.13 -2.10
C CYS A 384 8.15 0.68 -1.01
N PRO A 385 7.30 0.05 -0.18
CA PRO A 385 6.67 0.71 0.96
C PRO A 385 7.73 1.11 2.00
N SER A 386 7.41 2.07 2.88
CA SER A 386 8.34 2.61 3.90
C SER A 386 8.91 1.56 4.88
N SER A 387 8.22 0.43 5.06
CA SER A 387 8.68 -0.74 5.81
C SER A 387 9.74 -1.59 5.08
N GLN A 388 10.12 -1.23 3.85
CA GLN A 388 11.07 -1.96 3.01
C GLN A 388 12.07 -1.02 2.32
N LYS A 389 13.23 -1.58 1.95
CA LYS A 389 14.30 -0.90 1.22
C LYS A 389 14.35 -1.38 -0.23
N ASN A 390 14.46 -0.45 -1.18
CA ASN A 390 14.81 -0.76 -2.57
C ASN A 390 16.28 -1.20 -2.64
N ILE A 391 16.52 -2.39 -3.21
CA ILE A 391 17.86 -2.98 -3.39
C ILE A 391 18.22 -3.21 -4.87
N GLY A 392 17.41 -2.73 -5.80
CA GLY A 392 17.72 -2.76 -7.22
C GLY A 392 16.51 -2.51 -8.10
N THR A 393 16.74 -1.88 -9.26
CA THR A 393 15.73 -1.66 -10.29
C THR A 393 16.04 -2.46 -11.55
N THR A 394 15.01 -2.76 -12.33
CA THR A 394 15.11 -3.33 -13.68
C THR A 394 13.97 -2.79 -14.54
N SER A 395 14.03 -2.94 -15.86
CA SER A 395 12.89 -2.64 -16.73
C SER A 395 11.85 -3.76 -16.72
N LYS A 396 10.59 -3.45 -17.04
CA LYS A 396 9.66 -4.50 -17.47
C LYS A 396 10.15 -5.06 -18.81
N VAL A 397 9.88 -6.34 -19.05
CA VAL A 397 10.26 -7.03 -20.29
C VAL A 397 8.99 -7.49 -21.00
N CYS A 398 8.89 -7.24 -22.30
CA CYS A 398 7.84 -7.78 -23.16
C CYS A 398 8.26 -9.17 -23.68
N SER A 399 7.31 -10.01 -24.07
CA SER A 399 7.57 -11.34 -24.65
C SER A 399 8.41 -11.33 -25.95
N CYS A 400 8.55 -10.18 -26.62
CA CYS A 400 9.45 -9.97 -27.76
C CYS A 400 10.88 -9.52 -27.37
N GLY A 401 11.19 -9.37 -26.08
CA GLY A 401 12.48 -8.92 -25.56
C GLY A 401 12.61 -7.41 -25.30
N GLU A 402 11.67 -6.61 -25.81
CA GLU A 402 11.65 -5.16 -25.60
C GLU A 402 11.52 -4.75 -24.13
N ARG A 403 12.11 -3.60 -23.79
CA ARG A 403 12.23 -3.11 -22.39
C ARG A 403 11.58 -1.74 -22.21
N SER A 404 10.66 -1.63 -21.27
CA SER A 404 9.98 -0.37 -20.95
C SER A 404 9.57 -0.29 -19.48
N GLY A 405 9.37 0.93 -18.96
CA GLY A 405 9.04 1.17 -17.56
C GLY A 405 10.11 0.68 -16.55
N THR A 406 9.76 0.76 -15.26
CA THR A 406 10.65 0.42 -14.14
C THR A 406 9.95 -0.54 -13.18
N CYS A 407 10.72 -1.49 -12.66
CA CYS A 407 10.36 -2.43 -11.61
C CYS A 407 11.35 -2.33 -10.45
N TYR A 408 10.89 -2.60 -9.23
CA TYR A 408 11.64 -2.47 -7.99
C TYR A 408 11.80 -3.81 -7.28
N LYS A 409 13.00 -4.10 -6.79
CA LYS A 409 13.27 -5.22 -5.89
C LYS A 409 13.37 -4.70 -4.47
N CYS A 410 12.44 -5.13 -3.63
CA CYS A 410 12.31 -4.67 -2.25
C CYS A 410 12.72 -5.78 -1.28
N ARG A 411 13.32 -5.41 -0.15
CA ARG A 411 13.49 -6.30 1.02
C ARG A 411 13.06 -5.59 2.30
N ALA A 412 12.76 -6.35 3.34
CA ALA A 412 12.70 -5.80 4.69
C ALA A 412 14.03 -5.13 5.06
N TRP A 413 13.97 -4.07 5.88
CA TRP A 413 15.17 -3.48 6.48
C TRP A 413 15.91 -4.51 7.34
N THR A 414 17.20 -4.28 7.56
CA THR A 414 18.04 -5.05 8.50
C THR A 414 18.77 -4.09 9.43
N CYS A 415 19.15 -4.51 10.64
CA CYS A 415 19.93 -3.66 11.55
C CYS A 415 21.22 -3.14 10.88
N GLN A 416 21.83 -3.99 10.05
CA GLN A 416 23.02 -3.70 9.27
C GLN A 416 22.81 -2.57 8.22
N ASP A 417 21.59 -2.37 7.70
CA ASP A 417 21.28 -1.24 6.82
C ASP A 417 21.41 0.13 7.50
N GLY A 418 21.29 0.16 8.84
CA GLY A 418 21.49 1.35 9.67
C GLY A 418 22.85 1.40 10.38
N GLY A 419 23.74 0.43 10.14
CA GLY A 419 25.02 0.31 10.86
C GLY A 419 24.92 -0.27 12.27
N TYR A 420 23.80 -0.93 12.61
CA TYR A 420 23.56 -1.57 13.91
C TYR A 420 23.77 -3.09 13.85
N SER A 421 24.08 -3.70 14.99
CA SER A 421 24.06 -5.15 15.14
C SER A 421 22.63 -5.65 15.37
N SER A 422 22.31 -6.84 14.86
CA SER A 422 21.09 -7.59 15.17
C SER A 422 21.17 -8.38 16.48
N THR A 423 22.37 -8.51 17.07
CA THR A 423 22.64 -9.26 18.30
C THR A 423 23.63 -8.53 19.20
N VAL A 424 23.53 -8.74 20.51
CA VAL A 424 24.62 -8.42 21.44
C VAL A 424 25.59 -9.59 21.48
N ASP A 425 26.87 -9.34 21.17
CA ASP A 425 27.89 -10.39 21.23
C ASP A 425 28.40 -10.54 22.66
N ALA A 426 27.80 -11.49 23.38
CA ALA A 426 28.10 -11.79 24.78
C ALA A 426 29.48 -12.43 25.00
N SER A 427 30.26 -12.72 23.95
CA SER A 427 31.65 -13.21 24.09
C SER A 427 32.62 -12.16 24.64
N SER A 428 32.25 -10.87 24.58
CA SER A 428 33.13 -9.74 24.86
C SER A 428 32.74 -8.99 26.13
N ASN A 429 33.39 -9.30 27.26
CA ASN A 429 33.26 -8.59 28.56
C ASN A 429 33.63 -7.08 28.55
N TYR A 430 33.92 -6.53 27.38
CA TYR A 430 34.35 -5.14 27.14
C TYR A 430 33.46 -4.41 26.13
N LEU A 431 32.23 -4.87 25.87
CA LEU A 431 31.26 -4.18 25.00
C LEU A 431 30.10 -3.59 25.82
N THR A 432 29.84 -2.29 25.67
CA THR A 432 28.54 -1.68 26.03
C THR A 432 27.67 -1.62 24.78
N CYS A 433 26.50 -2.25 24.82
CA CYS A 433 25.55 -2.24 23.70
C CYS A 433 24.24 -1.54 24.09
N ASN A 434 24.00 -0.38 23.50
CA ASN A 434 22.71 0.32 23.64
C ASN A 434 21.67 -0.34 22.73
N ARG A 435 20.43 -0.46 23.19
CA ARG A 435 19.30 -0.93 22.39
C ARG A 435 18.70 0.24 21.61
N GLU A 436 18.58 0.07 20.30
CA GLU A 436 18.04 1.05 19.36
C GLU A 436 16.81 0.47 18.65
N ASN A 437 15.88 1.31 18.21
CA ASN A 437 14.79 0.90 17.32
C ASN A 437 15.07 1.41 15.89
N PHE A 438 15.15 0.49 14.93
CA PHE A 438 15.42 0.82 13.53
C PHE A 438 14.34 0.20 12.63
N HIS A 439 13.44 1.03 12.09
CA HIS A 439 12.29 0.60 11.27
C HIS A 439 11.43 -0.50 11.94
N GLY A 440 11.27 -0.46 13.26
CA GLY A 440 10.52 -1.46 14.04
C GLY A 440 11.33 -2.67 14.50
N LEU A 441 12.58 -2.82 14.03
CA LEU A 441 13.50 -3.84 14.53
C LEU A 441 14.15 -3.39 15.83
N THR A 442 14.31 -4.33 16.76
CA THR A 442 15.20 -4.14 17.92
C THR A 442 16.63 -4.42 17.50
N CYS A 443 17.45 -3.37 17.45
CA CYS A 443 18.85 -3.43 17.04
C CYS A 443 19.76 -2.95 18.18
N TYR A 444 21.07 -3.10 18.01
CA TYR A 444 22.05 -2.74 19.02
C TYR A 444 23.20 -1.92 18.46
N LYS A 445 23.52 -0.79 19.12
CA LYS A 445 24.73 -0.02 18.85
C LYS A 445 25.76 -0.30 19.95
N CYS A 446 26.78 -1.07 19.58
CA CYS A 446 27.82 -1.53 20.51
C CYS A 446 29.09 -0.68 20.41
N TYR A 447 29.65 -0.35 21.56
CA TYR A 447 30.90 0.39 21.74
C TYR A 447 31.86 -0.44 22.60
N LYS A 448 33.17 -0.40 22.30
CA LYS A 448 34.18 -1.01 23.16
C LYS A 448 34.45 -0.12 24.38
N ASN A 449 34.31 -0.68 25.57
CA ASN A 449 34.76 -0.10 26.82
C ASN A 449 36.28 -0.27 26.92
N CYS A 450 37.03 0.83 26.80
CA CYS A 450 38.42 0.83 27.24
C CYS A 450 38.44 0.76 28.77
N SER A 451 39.07 -0.26 29.34
CA SER A 451 39.26 -0.30 30.80
C SER A 451 40.16 0.85 31.26
N PRO A 452 39.89 1.47 32.43
CA PRO A 452 40.81 2.46 33.00
C PRO A 452 42.17 1.80 33.23
N CYS A 453 43.25 2.46 32.82
CA CYS A 453 44.60 1.93 32.98
C CYS A 453 44.96 1.80 34.47
N ASN A 454 45.72 0.76 34.83
CA ASN A 454 46.05 0.52 36.23
C ASN A 454 47.11 1.54 36.71
N ILE A 455 46.65 2.54 37.46
CA ILE A 455 47.45 3.63 38.03
C ILE A 455 48.61 3.17 38.94
N TYR A 456 48.58 1.93 39.44
CA TYR A 456 49.67 1.36 40.25
C TYR A 456 50.74 0.61 39.44
N THR A 457 50.50 0.32 38.16
CA THR A 457 51.45 -0.44 37.32
C THR A 457 51.81 0.23 36.00
N GLY A 458 51.16 1.36 35.66
CA GLY A 458 51.46 2.15 34.46
C GLY A 458 51.11 1.46 33.13
N ARG A 459 50.47 0.29 33.15
CA ARG A 459 50.08 -0.45 31.95
C ARG A 459 48.62 -0.21 31.59
N CYS A 460 48.40 0.40 30.44
CA CYS A 460 47.16 0.27 29.69
C CYS A 460 47.19 -1.07 28.92
N TYR A 461 46.03 -1.72 28.76
CA TYR A 461 45.91 -2.88 27.86
C TYR A 461 45.55 -2.40 26.45
N ASP A 462 46.20 -2.98 25.45
CA ASP A 462 46.54 -2.32 24.19
C ASP A 462 45.44 -2.39 23.10
N THR A 463 44.17 -2.19 23.51
CA THR A 463 43.00 -2.59 22.71
C THR A 463 42.20 -1.44 22.10
N CYS A 464 42.62 -0.18 22.28
CA CYS A 464 41.81 1.01 21.95
C CYS A 464 42.42 2.04 20.96
N CYS A 465 43.67 1.90 20.52
CA CYS A 465 44.34 2.93 19.70
C CYS A 465 43.97 2.93 18.19
N SER A 466 43.08 2.07 17.71
CA SER A 466 42.97 1.74 16.27
C SER A 466 41.68 2.16 15.55
N LEU A 467 40.71 2.81 16.23
CA LEU A 467 39.37 3.08 15.65
C LEU A 467 38.77 4.44 16.02
N TYR A 468 39.30 5.54 15.46
CA TYR A 468 38.54 6.67 14.89
C TYR A 468 39.50 7.69 14.22
N PRO A 469 39.15 8.29 13.07
CA PRO A 469 39.82 9.50 12.59
C PRO A 469 39.31 10.71 13.38
N ASN A 470 40.20 11.48 14.01
CA ASN A 470 39.82 12.64 14.83
C ASN A 470 39.16 13.76 13.99
N PRO A 471 37.97 14.27 14.40
CA PRO A 471 37.37 15.48 13.83
C PRO A 471 37.48 16.72 14.73
N PHE A 472 38.15 16.62 15.88
CA PHE A 472 38.37 17.74 16.80
C PHE A 472 39.84 17.87 17.22
N ASP A 473 40.38 19.05 16.97
CA ASP A 473 41.69 19.48 17.44
C ASP A 473 41.51 20.11 18.83
N GLY A 474 42.01 19.45 19.88
CA GLY A 474 41.72 19.81 21.27
C GLY A 474 42.54 18.99 22.27
N LYS A 475 43.48 19.63 22.95
CA LYS A 475 44.39 19.00 23.90
C LYS A 475 43.65 18.39 25.10
N VAL A 476 44.01 17.17 25.45
CA VAL A 476 43.93 16.60 26.81
C VAL A 476 45.31 15.99 27.11
N ASP A 477 45.71 15.98 28.38
CA ASP A 477 47.12 16.01 28.78
C ASP A 477 47.98 14.78 28.45
N GLY A 478 49.16 15.06 27.86
CA GLY A 478 50.42 14.44 28.28
C GLY A 478 50.80 13.05 27.77
N LEU A 479 49.96 12.35 27.00
CA LEU A 479 50.25 10.96 26.58
C LEU A 479 50.55 10.83 25.08
N THR A 480 51.83 10.71 24.74
CA THR A 480 52.31 10.32 23.40
C THR A 480 52.22 8.81 23.21
N CYS A 481 51.21 8.33 22.46
CA CYS A 481 51.20 6.97 21.96
C CYS A 481 52.38 6.77 20.99
N SER A 482 53.26 5.80 21.30
CA SER A 482 54.29 5.34 20.38
C SER A 482 53.70 4.37 19.35
N ARG A 483 54.34 4.25 18.18
CA ARG A 483 53.92 3.35 17.08
C ARG A 483 54.30 1.90 17.32
#